data_AF-A0A3D4DXK7-F1
#
_entry.id   AF-A0A3D4DXK7-F1
#
_cell.length_a   1.000
_cell.length_b   1.000
_cell.length_c   1.000
_cell.angle_alpha   90.00
_cell.angle_beta   90.00
_cell.angle_gamma   90.00
#
_symmetry.space_group_name_H-M   'P 1'
#
loop_
_entity.id
_entity.type
_entity.pdbx_description
1 polymer ?
#
loop_
_entity_poly.entity_id
_entity_poly.type
_entity_poly.pdbx_seq_one_letter_code
_entity_poly.pdbx_strand_id
1 'polypeptide(L)'
;MPDTRPRLTAEDWIKAGFWALSTTGPDSLKAEALARTLGATKGSFYWHFKDVPDFKAKMLGHWHHKAFDAVARSVDASGDPTERLYRLAELATAEPEGYGGAAVEPAIRTWGTSDPLVASAVAEVDAKRLTYLAGLLAELGLTNPDFSRIVYGAYVGMNTLSAADGTDNSGAMSTLMAAILALQEA
;
A
#
# COMPACT_ATOMS: atom_id res chain seq x y z
N MET A 1 13.08 8.44 38.72
CA MET A 1 13.06 9.40 37.59
C MET A 1 11.68 9.32 36.96
N PRO A 2 11.01 10.43 36.61
CA PRO A 2 9.76 10.33 35.90
C PRO A 2 10.07 9.86 34.48
N ASP A 3 9.49 8.71 34.13
CA ASP A 3 9.53 8.11 32.80
C ASP A 3 8.70 8.97 31.85
N THR A 4 9.30 9.99 31.24
CA THR A 4 8.65 10.79 30.20
C THR A 4 8.56 9.95 28.94
N ARG A 5 7.47 9.18 28.82
CA ARG A 5 7.08 8.53 27.56
C ARG A 5 7.22 9.55 26.42
N PRO A 6 7.94 9.21 25.33
CA PRO A 6 8.12 10.13 24.21
C PRO A 6 6.76 10.55 23.66
N ARG A 7 6.64 11.84 23.32
CA ARG A 7 5.39 12.42 22.82
C ARG A 7 5.05 11.78 21.47
N LEU A 8 3.85 11.21 21.35
CA LEU A 8 3.36 10.63 20.10
C LEU A 8 3.45 11.63 18.95
N THR A 9 3.85 11.15 17.80
CA THR A 9 3.91 11.90 16.55
C THR A 9 2.65 11.65 15.73
N ALA A 10 2.38 12.50 14.73
CA ALA A 10 1.27 12.24 13.79
C ALA A 10 1.44 10.90 13.05
N GLU A 11 2.68 10.48 12.81
CA GLU A 11 3.01 9.20 12.18
C GLU A 11 2.60 8.02 13.07
N ASP A 12 2.81 8.09 14.38
CA ASP A 12 2.40 7.02 15.32
C ASP A 12 0.88 6.81 15.31
N TRP A 13 0.12 7.89 15.20
CA TRP A 13 -1.34 7.82 15.05
C TRP A 13 -1.75 7.20 13.71
N ILE A 14 -1.05 7.52 12.62
CA ILE A 14 -1.30 6.93 11.30
C ILE A 14 -0.99 5.43 11.31
N LYS A 15 0.13 5.01 11.91
CA LYS A 15 0.49 3.60 12.12
C LYS A 15 -0.60 2.85 12.88
N ALA A 16 -1.06 3.42 14.00
CA ALA A 16 -2.16 2.85 14.77
C ALA A 16 -3.46 2.78 13.98
N GLY A 17 -3.72 3.79 13.13
CA GLY A 17 -4.85 3.80 12.21
C GLY A 17 -4.84 2.62 11.25
N PHE A 18 -3.72 2.39 10.56
CA PHE A 18 -3.63 1.27 9.64
C PHE A 18 -3.71 -0.08 10.35
N TRP A 19 -3.08 -0.22 11.52
CA TRP A 19 -3.21 -1.44 12.32
C TRP A 19 -4.68 -1.70 12.72
N ALA A 20 -5.39 -0.65 13.17
CA ALA A 20 -6.80 -0.75 13.52
C ALA A 20 -7.67 -1.08 12.29
N LEU A 21 -7.40 -0.44 11.14
CA LEU A 21 -8.09 -0.70 9.88
C LEU A 21 -7.92 -2.17 9.44
N SER A 22 -6.69 -2.68 9.44
CA SER A 22 -6.38 -4.05 9.00
C SER A 22 -6.93 -5.12 9.94
N THR A 23 -7.13 -4.81 11.22
CA THR A 23 -7.58 -5.79 12.23
C THR A 23 -9.08 -5.74 12.50
N THR A 24 -9.69 -4.55 12.46
CA THR A 24 -11.06 -4.33 12.94
C THR A 24 -11.92 -3.53 11.97
N GLY A 25 -11.35 -3.08 10.85
CA GLY A 25 -12.08 -2.34 9.81
C GLY A 25 -12.24 -0.85 10.10
N PRO A 26 -12.91 -0.10 9.19
CA PRO A 26 -12.91 1.36 9.19
C PRO A 26 -13.65 2.02 10.36
N ASP A 27 -14.54 1.29 11.05
CA ASP A 27 -15.26 1.79 12.23
C ASP A 27 -14.35 2.02 13.45
N SER A 28 -13.16 1.43 13.44
CA SER A 28 -12.12 1.61 14.46
C SER A 28 -11.35 2.92 14.33
N LEU A 29 -11.46 3.61 13.19
CA LEU A 29 -10.75 4.87 12.88
C LEU A 29 -11.39 6.08 13.58
N LYS A 30 -11.55 5.99 14.90
CA LYS A 30 -12.13 7.01 15.78
C LYS A 30 -11.08 7.48 16.78
N ALA A 31 -11.01 8.79 17.00
CA ALA A 31 -10.02 9.41 17.88
C ALA A 31 -9.95 8.76 19.27
N GLU A 32 -11.09 8.45 19.89
CA GLU A 32 -11.16 7.80 21.20
C GLU A 32 -10.66 6.35 21.20
N ALA A 33 -10.98 5.59 20.14
CA ALA A 33 -10.53 4.21 20.03
C ALA A 33 -9.00 4.15 19.86
N LEU A 34 -8.46 4.96 18.95
CA LEU A 34 -7.02 5.06 18.72
C LEU A 34 -6.27 5.58 19.95
N ALA A 35 -6.84 6.56 20.66
CA ALA A 35 -6.23 7.09 21.88
C ALA A 35 -6.11 6.02 22.96
N ARG A 36 -7.13 5.18 23.14
CA ARG A 36 -7.06 4.03 24.05
C ARG A 36 -5.97 3.04 23.62
N THR A 37 -5.89 2.70 22.33
CA THR A 37 -4.87 1.80 21.79
C THR A 37 -3.45 2.32 22.04
N LEU A 38 -3.23 3.63 21.89
CA LEU A 38 -1.93 4.27 22.08
C LEU A 38 -1.63 4.66 23.53
N GLY A 39 -2.55 4.40 24.48
CA GLY A 39 -2.39 4.83 25.88
C GLY A 39 -2.30 6.36 26.02
N ALA A 40 -2.98 7.09 25.14
CA ALA A 40 -2.97 8.55 25.04
C ALA A 40 -4.36 9.15 25.29
N THR A 41 -4.45 10.48 25.29
CA THR A 41 -5.73 11.19 25.45
C THR A 41 -6.33 11.56 24.10
N LYS A 42 -7.67 11.67 24.06
CA LYS A 42 -8.38 12.24 22.89
C LYS A 42 -7.88 13.64 22.54
N GLY A 43 -7.52 14.45 23.54
CA GLY A 43 -6.92 15.77 23.33
C GLY A 43 -5.60 15.70 22.56
N SER A 44 -4.73 14.72 22.86
CA SER A 44 -3.47 14.51 22.14
C SER A 44 -3.66 14.25 20.65
N PHE A 45 -4.74 13.55 20.25
CA PHE A 45 -5.07 13.33 18.85
C PHE A 45 -5.30 14.65 18.10
N TYR A 46 -6.09 15.56 18.69
CA TYR A 46 -6.47 16.80 18.04
C TYR A 46 -5.34 17.83 17.93
N TRP A 47 -4.21 17.61 18.60
CA TRP A 47 -2.98 18.37 18.34
C TRP A 47 -2.35 18.04 16.98
N HIS A 48 -2.62 16.85 16.42
CA HIS A 48 -2.06 16.40 15.15
C HIS A 48 -3.07 16.46 13.98
N PHE A 49 -4.36 16.31 14.30
CA PHE A 49 -5.44 16.23 13.33
C PHE A 49 -6.58 17.15 13.70
N LYS A 50 -7.12 17.88 12.74
CA LYS A 50 -8.26 18.78 12.99
C LYS A 50 -9.49 17.99 13.47
N ASP A 51 -9.75 16.87 12.81
CA ASP A 51 -10.87 15.98 13.06
C ASP A 51 -10.57 14.57 12.52
N VAL A 52 -11.52 13.64 12.66
CA VAL A 52 -11.38 12.27 12.14
C VAL A 52 -11.30 12.23 10.61
N PRO A 53 -12.09 13.01 9.85
CA PRO A 53 -11.90 13.15 8.40
C PRO A 53 -10.50 13.60 7.98
N ASP A 54 -9.91 14.61 8.63
CA ASP A 54 -8.52 15.06 8.38
C ASP A 54 -7.51 13.92 8.61
N PHE A 55 -7.68 13.17 9.71
CA PHE A 55 -6.86 11.99 9.98
C PHE A 55 -6.97 10.93 8.88
N LYS A 56 -8.19 10.56 8.49
CA LYS A 56 -8.45 9.60 7.40
C LYS A 56 -7.85 10.06 6.07
N ALA A 57 -7.97 11.34 5.73
CA ALA A 57 -7.36 11.91 4.55
C ALA A 57 -5.82 11.83 4.59
N LYS A 58 -5.20 12.12 5.74
CA LYS A 58 -3.75 11.97 5.92
C LYS A 58 -3.29 10.51 5.89
N MET A 59 -4.10 9.58 6.40
CA MET A 59 -3.83 8.14 6.22
C MET A 59 -3.81 7.78 4.73
N LEU A 60 -4.84 8.18 3.96
CA LEU A 60 -4.88 7.89 2.52
C LEU A 60 -3.71 8.54 1.76
N GLY A 61 -3.32 9.77 2.12
CA GLY A 61 -2.13 10.42 1.55
C GLY A 61 -0.83 9.68 1.88
N HIS A 62 -0.69 9.18 3.12
CA HIS A 62 0.45 8.35 3.50
C HIS A 62 0.48 7.04 2.71
N TRP A 63 -0.67 6.35 2.59
CA TRP A 63 -0.79 5.13 1.81
C TRP A 63 -0.44 5.40 0.35
N HIS A 64 -1.01 6.42 -0.29
CA HIS A 64 -0.70 6.78 -1.68
C HIS A 64 0.81 6.94 -1.90
N HIS A 65 1.48 7.72 -1.03
CA HIS A 65 2.91 7.96 -1.12
C HIS A 65 3.73 6.66 -1.05
N LYS A 66 3.38 5.77 -0.12
CA LYS A 66 4.08 4.48 0.06
C LYS A 66 3.74 3.49 -1.06
N ALA A 67 2.48 3.43 -1.46
CA ALA A 67 1.91 2.49 -2.42
C ALA A 67 2.37 2.76 -3.86
N PHE A 68 2.72 4.01 -4.18
CA PHE A 68 3.14 4.41 -5.52
C PHE A 68 4.36 5.33 -5.55
N ASP A 69 4.29 6.54 -4.99
CA ASP A 69 5.34 7.56 -5.22
C ASP A 69 6.74 7.14 -4.74
N ALA A 70 6.82 6.41 -3.62
CA ALA A 70 8.08 5.87 -3.11
C ALA A 70 8.59 4.68 -3.94
N VAL A 71 7.67 3.81 -4.39
CA VAL A 71 7.99 2.64 -5.22
C VAL A 71 8.49 3.10 -6.58
N ALA A 72 7.74 3.95 -7.29
CA ALA A 72 8.11 4.46 -8.61
C ALA A 72 9.50 5.13 -8.57
N ARG A 73 9.74 6.03 -7.61
CA ARG A 73 11.07 6.66 -7.44
C ARG A 73 12.20 5.66 -7.21
N SER A 74 11.97 4.59 -6.45
CA SER A 74 13.00 3.56 -6.24
C SER A 74 13.24 2.73 -7.48
N VAL A 75 12.20 2.44 -8.26
CA VAL A 75 12.32 1.68 -9.51
C VAL A 75 13.01 2.55 -10.56
N ASP A 76 12.62 3.81 -10.74
CA ASP A 76 13.23 4.73 -11.70
C ASP A 76 14.75 4.94 -11.46
N ALA A 77 15.17 4.86 -10.20
CA ALA A 77 16.58 4.94 -9.81
C ALA A 77 17.37 3.64 -10.07
N SER A 78 16.72 2.58 -10.54
CA SER A 78 17.33 1.30 -10.90
C SER A 78 17.81 1.30 -12.35
N GLY A 79 18.59 0.29 -12.74
CA GLY A 79 19.27 0.24 -14.04
C GLY A 79 18.36 -0.03 -15.23
N ASP A 80 18.57 -1.12 -15.96
CA ASP A 80 17.85 -1.35 -17.21
C ASP A 80 16.35 -1.71 -17.01
N PRO A 81 15.50 -1.70 -18.05
CA PRO A 81 14.07 -1.98 -17.92
C PRO A 81 13.75 -3.34 -17.29
N THR A 82 14.62 -4.35 -17.49
CA THR A 82 14.45 -5.69 -16.91
C THR A 82 14.73 -5.63 -15.40
N GLU A 83 15.83 -5.01 -15.00
CA GLU A 83 16.18 -4.78 -13.59
C GLU A 83 15.08 -3.97 -12.88
N ARG A 84 14.54 -2.96 -13.54
CA ARG A 84 13.41 -2.15 -13.04
C ARG A 84 12.16 -2.98 -12.82
N LEU A 85 11.82 -3.91 -13.72
CA LEU A 85 10.65 -4.78 -13.57
C LEU A 85 10.80 -5.72 -12.37
N TYR A 86 11.97 -6.34 -12.21
CA TYR A 86 12.26 -7.17 -11.03
C TYR A 86 12.26 -6.35 -9.74
N ARG A 87 12.81 -5.13 -9.77
CA ARG A 87 12.78 -4.23 -8.61
C ARG A 87 11.36 -3.82 -8.24
N LEU A 88 10.51 -3.57 -9.24
CA LEU A 88 9.09 -3.27 -9.02
C LEU A 88 8.40 -4.46 -8.34
N ALA A 89 8.63 -5.68 -8.83
CA ALA A 89 8.08 -6.90 -8.22
C ALA A 89 8.53 -7.08 -6.77
N GLU A 90 9.83 -6.95 -6.50
CA GLU A 90 10.41 -7.02 -5.15
C GLU A 90 9.72 -6.04 -4.20
N LEU A 91 9.67 -4.75 -4.58
CA LEU A 91 9.07 -3.69 -3.77
C LEU A 91 7.56 -3.85 -3.59
N ALA A 92 6.86 -4.36 -4.60
CA ALA A 92 5.43 -4.61 -4.54
C ALA A 92 5.10 -5.73 -3.55
N THR A 93 5.94 -6.77 -3.47
CA THR A 93 5.74 -7.91 -2.57
C THR A 93 6.41 -7.76 -1.21
N ALA A 94 7.25 -6.74 -1.01
CA ALA A 94 7.86 -6.48 0.27
C ALA A 94 6.79 -6.15 1.32
N GLU A 95 6.92 -6.72 2.52
CA GLU A 95 6.02 -6.38 3.62
C GLU A 95 6.20 -4.91 4.00
N PRO A 96 5.12 -4.11 4.07
CA PRO A 96 5.19 -2.74 4.57
C PRO A 96 5.50 -2.75 6.07
N GLU A 97 6.80 -2.68 6.42
CA GLU A 97 7.23 -2.63 7.81
C GLU A 97 6.58 -1.44 8.55
N GLY A 98 5.95 -1.73 9.69
CA GLY A 98 5.49 -0.72 10.65
C GLY A 98 4.10 -0.12 10.44
N TYR A 99 3.34 -0.51 9.40
CA TYR A 99 2.04 0.10 9.09
C TYR A 99 0.90 -0.90 8.84
N GLY A 100 0.93 -2.09 9.43
CA GLY A 100 -0.15 -3.10 9.28
C GLY A 100 0.11 -4.20 8.24
N GLY A 101 1.31 -4.24 7.66
CA GLY A 101 1.80 -5.34 6.84
C GLY A 101 0.99 -5.60 5.56
N ALA A 102 1.01 -6.85 5.09
CA ALA A 102 0.32 -7.29 3.88
C ALA A 102 -1.22 -7.04 3.91
N ALA A 103 -1.82 -6.90 5.09
CA ALA A 103 -3.26 -6.70 5.26
C ALA A 103 -3.74 -5.27 4.92
N VAL A 104 -2.84 -4.29 4.78
CA VAL A 104 -3.22 -2.89 4.55
C VAL A 104 -3.92 -2.69 3.21
N GLU A 105 -3.34 -3.21 2.13
CA GLU A 105 -3.87 -3.02 0.78
C GLU A 105 -5.29 -3.63 0.65
N PRO A 106 -5.55 -4.88 1.10
CA PRO A 106 -6.91 -5.42 1.13
C PRO A 106 -7.87 -4.63 2.04
N ALA A 107 -7.40 -4.16 3.20
CA ALA A 107 -8.25 -3.42 4.14
C ALA A 107 -8.68 -2.05 3.60
N ILE A 108 -7.79 -1.34 2.89
CA ILE A 108 -8.13 -0.07 2.22
C ILE A 108 -9.11 -0.30 1.07
N ARG A 109 -8.91 -1.35 0.26
CA ARG A 109 -9.85 -1.71 -0.81
C ARG A 109 -11.23 -2.06 -0.25
N THR A 110 -11.27 -2.81 0.84
CA THR A 110 -12.50 -3.13 1.55
C THR A 110 -13.19 -1.87 2.10
N TRP A 111 -12.43 -0.95 2.71
CA TRP A 111 -12.96 0.34 3.15
C TRP A 111 -13.57 1.15 1.99
N GLY A 112 -12.92 1.14 0.82
CA GLY A 112 -13.43 1.76 -0.41
C GLY A 112 -14.80 1.26 -0.87
N THR A 113 -15.24 0.06 -0.47
CA THR A 113 -16.59 -0.43 -0.81
C THR A 113 -17.72 0.36 -0.16
N SER A 114 -17.42 1.08 0.93
CA SER A 114 -18.40 1.83 1.73
C SER A 114 -18.09 3.33 1.86
N ASP A 115 -16.92 3.78 1.40
CA ASP A 115 -16.47 5.16 1.51
C ASP A 115 -16.03 5.71 0.13
N PRO A 116 -16.80 6.63 -0.49
CA PRO A 116 -16.51 7.16 -1.82
C PRO A 116 -15.16 7.87 -1.95
N LEU A 117 -14.67 8.51 -0.88
CA LEU A 117 -13.38 9.20 -0.91
C LEU A 117 -12.23 8.19 -0.99
N VAL A 118 -12.36 7.08 -0.28
CA VAL A 118 -11.40 5.98 -0.31
C VAL A 118 -11.46 5.26 -1.65
N ALA A 119 -12.66 5.01 -2.17
CA ALA A 119 -12.84 4.43 -3.51
C ALA A 119 -12.12 5.27 -4.58
N SER A 120 -12.24 6.59 -4.52
CA SER A 120 -11.54 7.51 -5.42
C SER A 120 -10.02 7.44 -5.25
N ALA A 121 -9.52 7.38 -4.02
CA ALA A 121 -8.08 7.26 -3.77
C ALA A 121 -7.52 5.92 -4.29
N VAL A 122 -8.26 4.82 -4.13
CA VAL A 122 -7.89 3.52 -4.69
C VAL A 122 -7.85 3.57 -6.21
N ALA A 123 -8.90 4.12 -6.84
CA ALA A 123 -8.95 4.23 -8.30
C ALA A 123 -7.78 5.07 -8.87
N GLU A 124 -7.38 6.13 -8.18
CA GLU A 124 -6.23 6.95 -8.57
C GLU A 124 -4.92 6.17 -8.51
N VAL A 125 -4.66 5.44 -7.43
CA VAL A 125 -3.45 4.60 -7.28
C VAL A 125 -3.44 3.47 -8.31
N ASP A 126 -4.58 2.83 -8.54
CA ASP A 126 -4.72 1.75 -9.52
C ASP A 126 -4.41 2.26 -10.94
N ALA A 127 -4.92 3.44 -11.32
CA ALA A 127 -4.63 4.06 -12.61
C ALA A 127 -3.15 4.40 -12.77
N LYS A 128 -2.51 4.96 -11.73
CA LYS A 128 -1.08 5.28 -11.73
C LYS A 128 -0.22 4.02 -11.86
N ARG A 129 -0.50 2.98 -11.08
CA ARG A 129 0.23 1.71 -11.12
C ARG A 129 0.09 1.00 -12.47
N LEU A 130 -1.12 0.94 -13.03
CA LEU A 130 -1.35 0.37 -14.36
C LEU A 130 -0.60 1.14 -15.46
N THR A 131 -0.66 2.47 -15.43
CA THR A 131 0.04 3.32 -16.41
C THR A 131 1.56 3.13 -16.33
N TYR A 132 2.10 3.13 -15.10
CA TYR A 132 3.52 2.94 -14.86
C TYR A 132 4.01 1.57 -15.33
N LEU A 133 3.29 0.51 -14.96
CA LEU A 133 3.61 -0.85 -15.36
C LEU A 133 3.50 -1.06 -16.88
N ALA A 134 2.49 -0.48 -17.52
CA ALA A 134 2.35 -0.53 -18.97
C ALA A 134 3.52 0.17 -19.69
N GLY A 135 3.99 1.32 -19.18
CA GLY A 135 5.17 2.00 -19.69
C GLY A 135 6.43 1.14 -19.59
N LEU A 136 6.65 0.54 -18.41
CA LEU A 136 7.81 -0.32 -18.17
C LEU A 136 7.81 -1.58 -19.05
N LEU A 137 6.65 -2.21 -19.24
CA LEU A 137 6.50 -3.35 -20.16
C LEU A 137 6.70 -2.93 -21.62
N ALA A 138 6.30 -1.72 -22.01
CA ALA A 138 6.53 -1.21 -23.36
C ALA A 138 8.01 -0.96 -23.66
N GLU A 139 8.82 -0.51 -22.68
CA GLU A 139 10.28 -0.41 -22.81
C GLU A 139 10.94 -1.77 -23.08
N LEU A 140 10.28 -2.85 -22.64
CA LEU A 140 10.65 -4.24 -22.87
C LEU A 140 10.06 -4.82 -24.18
N GLY A 141 9.37 -4.02 -25.00
CA GLY A 141 8.72 -4.48 -26.23
C GLY A 141 7.40 -5.24 -26.01
N LEU A 142 6.97 -5.40 -24.76
CA LEU A 142 5.73 -6.10 -24.37
C LEU A 142 4.55 -5.14 -24.41
N THR A 143 4.12 -4.77 -25.61
CA THR A 143 3.15 -3.69 -25.85
C THR A 143 1.68 -4.09 -25.75
N ASN A 144 1.36 -5.37 -25.56
CA ASN A 144 -0.03 -5.78 -25.33
C ASN A 144 -0.53 -5.22 -23.98
N PRO A 145 -1.56 -4.35 -23.96
CA PRO A 145 -2.06 -3.74 -22.73
C PRO A 145 -2.57 -4.77 -21.70
N ASP A 146 -2.98 -5.97 -22.15
CA ASP A 146 -3.45 -7.03 -21.28
C ASP A 146 -2.38 -7.50 -20.28
N PHE A 147 -1.09 -7.43 -20.63
CA PHE A 147 -0.02 -7.81 -19.72
C PHE A 147 -0.01 -6.98 -18.44
N SER A 148 -0.16 -5.65 -18.58
CA SER A 148 -0.23 -4.76 -17.42
C SER A 148 -1.43 -5.11 -16.52
N ARG A 149 -2.58 -5.45 -17.12
CA ARG A 149 -3.79 -5.83 -16.39
C ARG A 149 -3.65 -7.18 -15.69
N ILE A 150 -3.03 -8.16 -16.34
CA ILE A 150 -2.79 -9.50 -15.79
C ILE A 150 -1.85 -9.42 -14.59
N VAL A 151 -0.70 -8.76 -14.74
CA VAL A 151 0.29 -8.60 -13.66
C VAL A 151 -0.32 -7.85 -12.49
N TYR A 152 -0.98 -6.73 -12.78
CA TYR A 152 -1.57 -5.92 -11.73
C TYR A 152 -2.73 -6.63 -11.02
N GLY A 153 -3.58 -7.34 -11.76
CA GLY A 153 -4.64 -8.17 -11.21
C GLY A 153 -4.09 -9.29 -10.33
N ALA A 154 -3.01 -9.95 -10.77
CA ALA A 154 -2.32 -10.96 -9.98
C ALA A 154 -1.76 -10.37 -8.69
N TYR A 155 -1.12 -9.20 -8.72
CA TYR A 155 -0.65 -8.48 -7.54
C TYR A 155 -1.77 -8.22 -6.52
N VAL A 156 -2.90 -7.66 -6.97
CA VAL A 156 -4.05 -7.37 -6.08
C VAL A 156 -4.64 -8.65 -5.50
N GLY A 157 -4.80 -9.70 -6.32
CA GLY A 157 -5.30 -10.99 -5.88
C GLY A 157 -4.37 -11.67 -4.86
N MET A 158 -3.07 -11.65 -5.12
CA MET A 158 -2.03 -12.17 -4.23
C MET A 158 -2.05 -11.50 -2.85
N ASN A 159 -2.22 -10.16 -2.78
CA ASN A 159 -2.36 -9.47 -1.49
C ASN A 159 -3.61 -9.92 -0.73
N THR A 160 -4.70 -10.20 -1.44
CA THR A 160 -5.95 -10.69 -0.82
C THR A 160 -5.77 -12.10 -0.26
N LEU A 161 -5.08 -12.99 -1.00
CA LEU A 161 -4.77 -14.34 -0.55
C LEU A 161 -3.82 -14.32 0.67
N SER A 162 -2.73 -13.56 0.57
CA SER A 162 -1.72 -13.41 1.64
C SER A 162 -2.30 -12.83 2.92
N ALA A 163 -3.26 -11.89 2.83
CA ALA A 163 -3.95 -11.40 4.02
C ALA A 163 -4.81 -12.47 4.72
N ALA A 164 -5.24 -13.52 4.00
CA ALA A 164 -6.03 -14.61 4.56
C ALA A 164 -5.18 -15.79 5.07
N ASP A 165 -4.10 -16.13 4.36
CA ASP A 165 -3.29 -17.33 4.64
C ASP A 165 -1.87 -17.03 5.16
N GLY A 166 -1.43 -15.77 5.13
CA GLY A 166 -0.10 -15.34 5.57
C GLY A 166 1.04 -15.75 4.61
N THR A 167 0.71 -16.21 3.40
CA THR A 167 1.71 -16.68 2.42
C THR A 167 2.46 -15.50 1.81
N ASP A 168 3.78 -15.65 1.70
CA ASP A 168 4.62 -14.68 0.98
C ASP A 168 4.39 -14.76 -0.54
N ASN A 169 4.26 -13.60 -1.17
CA ASN A 169 3.97 -13.48 -2.60
C ASN A 169 5.22 -13.28 -3.47
N SER A 170 6.41 -13.09 -2.88
CA SER A 170 7.61 -12.73 -3.63
C SER A 170 7.99 -13.77 -4.70
N GLY A 171 7.93 -15.06 -4.35
CA GLY A 171 8.23 -16.16 -5.27
C GLY A 171 7.22 -16.27 -6.42
N ALA A 172 5.92 -16.12 -6.12
CA ALA A 172 4.86 -16.17 -7.12
C ALA A 172 4.95 -14.98 -8.10
N MET A 173 5.20 -13.77 -7.57
CA MET A 173 5.38 -12.58 -8.40
C MET A 173 6.65 -12.69 -9.26
N SER A 174 7.77 -13.14 -8.70
CA SER A 174 9.01 -13.35 -9.46
C SER A 174 8.82 -14.35 -10.61
N THR A 175 8.10 -15.45 -10.35
CA THR A 175 7.74 -16.44 -11.39
C THR A 175 6.89 -15.81 -12.50
N LEU A 176 5.92 -14.97 -12.15
CA LEU A 176 5.10 -14.26 -13.12
C LEU A 176 5.93 -13.30 -13.99
N MET A 177 6.88 -12.56 -13.39
CA MET A 177 7.76 -11.65 -14.13
C MET A 177 8.66 -12.42 -15.10
N ALA A 178 9.26 -13.52 -14.66
CA ALA A 178 10.07 -14.38 -15.51
C ALA A 178 9.28 -14.95 -16.69
N ALA A 179 8.03 -15.40 -16.45
CA ALA A 179 7.16 -15.91 -17.50
C ALA A 179 6.80 -14.85 -18.54
N ILE A 180 6.59 -13.60 -18.12
CA ILE A 180 6.29 -12.48 -19.02
C ILE A 180 7.51 -12.05 -19.82
N LEU A 181 8.68 -11.98 -19.18
CA LEU A 181 9.94 -11.65 -19.87
C LEU A 181 10.31 -12.71 -20.91
N ALA A 182 10.02 -13.99 -20.64
CA ALA A 182 10.24 -15.07 -21.61
C ALA A 182 9.43 -14.88 -22.93
N LEU A 183 8.36 -14.08 -22.92
CA LEU A 183 7.60 -13.74 -24.13
C LEU A 183 8.28 -12.71 -25.02
N GLN A 184 9.36 -12.05 -24.56
CA GLN A 184 10.15 -11.15 -25.40
C GLN A 184 10.91 -11.89 -26.51
N GLU A 185 11.22 -13.18 -26.27
CA GLU A 185 12.04 -14.00 -27.17
C GLU A 185 11.19 -14.85 -28.14
N ALA A 186 9.86 -14.78 -28.05
CA ALA A 186 8.89 -15.57 -28.81
C ALA A 186 8.30 -14.80 -29.99
#